data_AF-A0A422Q845-F1
#
_entry.id   AF-A0A422Q845-F1
#
_cell.length_a   1.000
_cell.length_b   1.000
_cell.length_c   1.000
_cell.angle_alpha   90.00
_cell.angle_beta   90.00
_cell.angle_gamma   90.00
#
_symmetry.space_group_name_H-M   'P 1'
#
loop_
_entity.id
_entity.type
_entity.pdbx_description
1 polymer ?
#
loop_
_entity_poly.entity_id
_entity_poly.type
_entity_poly.pdbx_seq_one_letter_code
_entity_poly.pdbx_strand_id
1 'polypeptide(L)'
;MLLVVLLASCRCCVPCMPYCLSCVYWLFGVVFALLAVVGAVLAYLSTTACGEVQLQYQRQPGVFQWYLVPYCEHRFNFSNINAEVNAAEKKYSNEACKVLLKSCDNNPDFSFFAQAPAALSVPNIPNIPNIPNIPNIPDIPDIPGVLKGLPRPMLCGNGITSEDQCPDFETMASAMRATRVKAGAMMCPVVGESCTLLECAANCTQDLAKELAAGILQVAAQASNVSIALSYARPLLDCNFVLDKLMGAMNDCNDLKTGTLMLGTGFFVGGLMFGLAIYVMFRGSCIWVTPSAPDTWASK
;
A
#
# COMPACT_ATOMS: atom_id res chain seq x y z
N MET A 1 20.88 33.03 -32.50
CA MET A 1 20.72 33.83 -33.72
C MET A 1 21.36 35.21 -33.63
N LEU A 2 21.09 36.02 -32.59
CA LEU A 2 21.68 37.36 -32.42
C LEU A 2 23.23 37.40 -32.39
N LEU A 3 23.85 36.38 -31.79
CA LEU A 3 25.30 36.23 -31.71
C LEU A 3 25.96 35.90 -33.07
N VAL A 4 25.24 35.20 -33.94
CA VAL A 4 25.71 34.86 -35.31
C VAL A 4 25.68 36.10 -36.20
N VAL A 5 24.69 36.97 -36.03
CA VAL A 5 24.60 38.27 -36.72
C VAL A 5 25.71 39.21 -36.26
N LEU A 6 25.98 39.29 -34.95
CA LEU A 6 27.09 40.09 -34.41
C LEU A 6 28.46 39.59 -34.91
N LEU A 7 28.66 38.26 -35.00
CA LEU A 7 29.88 37.67 -35.53
C LEU A 7 30.03 37.86 -37.04
N ALA A 8 28.93 37.86 -37.80
CA ALA A 8 28.94 38.16 -39.24
C ALA A 8 29.33 39.62 -39.52
N SER A 9 28.95 40.55 -38.64
CA SER A 9 29.33 41.97 -38.70
C SER A 9 30.81 42.23 -38.38
N CYS A 10 31.46 41.34 -37.62
CA CYS A 10 32.87 41.44 -37.22
C CYS A 10 33.84 40.64 -38.13
N ARG A 11 33.45 40.36 -39.39
CA ARG A 11 34.15 39.51 -40.37
C ARG A 11 35.59 39.91 -40.73
N CYS A 12 36.11 41.04 -40.27
CA CYS A 12 37.36 41.62 -40.78
C CYS A 12 38.64 41.32 -39.97
N CYS A 13 38.60 40.71 -38.77
CA CYS A 13 39.77 40.78 -37.87
C CYS A 13 40.45 39.48 -37.43
N VAL A 14 39.90 38.26 -37.62
CA VAL A 14 40.55 37.03 -37.10
C VAL A 14 40.42 35.82 -38.03
N PRO A 15 41.48 35.44 -38.77
CA PRO A 15 41.44 34.30 -39.71
C PRO A 15 41.30 32.92 -39.05
N CYS A 16 41.50 32.79 -37.73
CA CYS A 16 41.44 31.51 -37.02
C CYS A 16 40.08 31.21 -36.35
N MET A 17 39.22 32.22 -36.19
CA MET A 17 37.93 32.12 -35.50
C MET A 17 36.94 31.07 -36.06
N PRO A 18 36.80 30.87 -37.40
CA PRO A 18 35.87 29.87 -37.93
C PRO A 18 36.30 28.42 -37.62
N TYR A 19 37.60 28.15 -37.52
CA TYR A 19 38.12 26.82 -37.18
C TYR A 19 37.81 26.47 -35.72
N CYS A 20 38.02 27.40 -34.79
CA CYS A 20 37.67 27.20 -33.38
C CYS A 20 36.16 27.00 -33.18
N LEU A 21 35.33 27.80 -33.85
CA LEU A 21 33.87 27.62 -33.80
C LEU A 21 33.45 26.27 -34.39
N SER A 22 34.03 25.85 -35.51
CA SER A 22 33.74 24.56 -36.12
C SER A 22 33.99 23.39 -35.16
N CYS A 23 35.10 23.41 -34.41
CA CYS A 23 35.41 22.40 -33.40
C CYS A 23 34.34 22.35 -32.28
N VAL A 24 33.94 23.53 -31.78
CA VAL A 24 32.89 23.62 -30.74
C VAL A 24 31.55 23.11 -31.25
N TYR A 25 31.11 23.54 -32.44
CA TYR A 25 29.86 23.07 -33.04
C TYR A 25 29.87 21.56 -33.32
N TRP A 26 31.00 21.00 -33.72
CA TRP A 26 31.15 19.57 -33.92
C TRP A 26 30.99 18.79 -32.60
N LEU A 27 31.63 19.25 -31.51
CA LEU A 27 31.47 18.64 -30.18
C LEU A 27 30.01 18.67 -29.72
N PHE A 28 29.33 19.82 -29.85
CA PHE A 28 27.91 19.90 -29.55
C PHE A 28 27.10 18.95 -30.43
N GLY A 29 27.35 18.89 -31.74
CA GLY A 29 26.68 17.96 -32.64
C GLY A 29 26.82 16.50 -32.21
N VAL A 30 28.02 16.06 -31.82
CA VAL A 30 28.27 14.71 -31.31
C VAL A 30 27.50 14.45 -30.01
N VAL A 31 27.50 15.40 -29.06
CA VAL A 31 26.76 15.27 -27.80
C VAL A 31 25.25 15.17 -28.05
N PHE A 32 24.69 16.02 -28.92
CA PHE A 32 23.27 15.97 -29.28
C PHE A 32 22.90 14.66 -29.99
N ALA A 33 23.76 14.13 -30.85
CA ALA A 33 23.57 12.83 -31.50
C ALA A 33 23.57 11.68 -30.48
N LEU A 34 24.50 11.68 -29.51
CA LEU A 34 24.52 10.69 -28.44
C LEU A 34 23.27 10.76 -27.55
N LEU A 35 22.83 11.96 -27.18
CA LEU A 35 21.59 12.16 -26.42
C LEU A 35 20.37 11.70 -27.20
N ALA A 36 20.34 11.90 -28.52
CA ALA A 36 19.26 11.39 -29.38
C ALA A 36 19.21 9.85 -29.37
N VAL A 37 20.38 9.18 -29.45
CA VAL A 37 20.46 7.71 -29.37
C VAL A 37 19.99 7.22 -28.01
N VAL A 38 20.44 7.83 -26.92
CA VAL A 38 19.99 7.48 -25.56
C VAL A 38 18.48 7.69 -25.43
N GLY A 39 17.94 8.81 -25.90
CA GLY A 39 16.51 9.09 -25.90
C GLY A 39 15.70 8.05 -26.69
N ALA A 40 16.20 7.62 -27.85
CA ALA A 40 15.56 6.57 -28.66
C ALA A 40 15.55 5.20 -27.97
N VAL A 41 16.67 4.82 -27.33
CA VAL A 41 16.75 3.57 -26.54
C VAL A 41 15.78 3.62 -25.36
N LEU A 42 15.73 4.74 -24.63
CA LEU A 42 14.79 4.93 -23.52
C LEU A 42 13.33 4.90 -24.00
N ALA A 43 13.02 5.49 -25.14
CA ALA A 43 11.67 5.44 -25.74
C ALA A 43 11.28 4.01 -26.16
N TYR A 44 12.23 3.22 -26.65
CA TYR A 44 11.99 1.81 -26.98
C TYR A 44 11.76 0.97 -25.71
N LEU A 45 12.61 1.15 -24.68
CA LEU A 45 12.47 0.46 -23.40
C LEU A 45 11.17 0.85 -22.69
N SER A 46 10.78 2.13 -22.70
CA SER A 46 9.50 2.55 -22.13
C SER A 46 8.32 1.96 -22.89
N THR A 47 8.38 1.94 -24.23
CA THR A 47 7.30 1.33 -25.04
C THR A 47 7.14 -0.17 -24.77
N THR A 48 8.25 -0.90 -24.68
CA THR A 48 8.23 -2.34 -24.36
C THR A 48 7.75 -2.60 -22.93
N ALA A 49 8.26 -1.84 -21.96
CA ALA A 49 7.81 -1.95 -20.57
C ALA A 49 6.32 -1.64 -20.41
N CYS A 50 5.80 -0.59 -21.06
CA CYS A 50 4.38 -0.25 -21.01
C CYS A 50 3.49 -1.33 -21.65
N GLY A 51 3.96 -1.98 -22.72
CA GLY A 51 3.25 -3.11 -23.33
C GLY A 51 3.10 -4.29 -22.36
N GLU A 52 4.18 -4.62 -21.64
CA GLU A 52 4.18 -5.69 -20.63
C GLU A 52 3.33 -5.33 -19.39
N VAL A 53 3.35 -4.08 -18.95
CA VAL A 53 2.48 -3.60 -17.85
C VAL A 53 1.00 -3.77 -18.21
N GLN A 54 0.61 -3.44 -19.46
CA GLN A 54 -0.76 -3.62 -19.93
C GLN A 54 -1.20 -5.09 -19.90
N LEU A 55 -0.32 -6.01 -20.29
CA LEU A 55 -0.58 -7.46 -20.23
C LEU A 55 -0.78 -7.94 -18.79
N GLN A 56 0.04 -7.44 -17.87
CA GLN A 56 -0.07 -7.76 -16.45
C GLN A 56 -1.39 -7.25 -15.83
N TYR A 57 -1.84 -6.04 -16.21
CA TYR A 57 -3.14 -5.52 -15.80
C TYR A 57 -4.30 -6.39 -16.31
N GLN A 58 -4.16 -6.97 -17.51
CA GLN A 58 -5.11 -7.93 -18.09
C GLN A 58 -4.92 -9.37 -17.59
N ARG A 59 -3.98 -9.62 -16.67
CA ARG A 59 -3.57 -10.96 -16.17
C ARG A 59 -3.25 -11.95 -17.30
N GLN A 60 -2.68 -11.45 -18.40
CA GLN A 60 -2.22 -12.28 -19.51
C GLN A 60 -0.74 -12.64 -19.30
N PRO A 61 -0.31 -13.83 -19.75
CA PRO A 61 1.06 -14.28 -19.56
C PRO A 61 2.04 -13.35 -20.30
N GLY A 62 2.76 -12.53 -19.53
CA GLY A 62 3.85 -11.65 -20.00
C GLY A 62 5.19 -11.99 -19.35
N VAL A 63 6.26 -11.33 -19.80
CA VAL A 63 7.62 -11.54 -19.27
C VAL A 63 7.70 -11.23 -17.78
N PHE A 64 6.99 -10.19 -17.32
CA PHE A 64 6.91 -9.86 -15.91
C PHE A 64 6.23 -10.95 -15.08
N GLN A 65 5.19 -11.61 -15.61
CA GLN A 65 4.54 -12.69 -14.90
C GLN A 65 5.46 -13.91 -14.73
N TRP A 66 6.28 -14.22 -15.74
CA TRP A 66 7.19 -15.38 -15.71
C TRP A 66 8.44 -15.17 -14.86
N TYR A 67 8.95 -13.94 -14.74
CA TYR A 67 10.21 -13.67 -14.05
C TYR A 67 10.02 -12.95 -12.71
N LEU A 68 9.12 -11.98 -12.65
CA LEU A 68 8.96 -11.09 -11.50
C LEU A 68 8.16 -11.75 -10.37
N VAL A 69 7.13 -12.53 -10.70
CA VAL A 69 6.33 -13.29 -9.72
C VAL A 69 7.18 -14.33 -8.98
N PRO A 70 7.90 -15.26 -9.63
CA PRO A 70 8.72 -16.23 -8.90
C PRO A 70 9.90 -15.57 -8.17
N TYR A 71 10.46 -14.47 -8.69
CA TYR A 71 11.47 -13.70 -7.96
C TYR A 71 10.92 -13.09 -6.66
N CYS A 72 9.72 -12.52 -6.72
CA CYS A 72 9.02 -11.98 -5.56
C CYS A 72 8.72 -13.08 -4.53
N GLU A 73 8.23 -14.24 -4.99
CA GLU A 73 7.93 -15.39 -4.13
C GLU A 73 9.19 -15.99 -3.48
N HIS A 74 10.31 -16.04 -4.20
CA HIS A 74 11.58 -16.50 -3.64
C HIS A 74 12.17 -15.49 -2.63
N ARG A 75 11.95 -14.19 -2.82
CA ARG A 75 12.50 -13.16 -1.94
C ARG A 75 11.66 -12.97 -0.67
N PHE A 76 10.35 -13.13 -0.79
CA PHE A 76 9.39 -12.95 0.29
C PHE A 76 8.58 -14.23 0.44
N ASN A 77 8.84 -14.97 1.51
CA ASN A 77 8.13 -16.21 1.80
C ASN A 77 6.75 -15.92 2.41
N PHE A 78 5.85 -15.37 1.59
CA PHE A 78 4.50 -14.99 1.98
C PHE A 78 3.69 -16.17 2.52
N SER A 79 4.00 -17.40 2.10
CA SER A 79 3.40 -18.63 2.65
C SER A 79 3.65 -18.75 4.15
N ASN A 80 4.90 -18.52 4.59
CA ASN A 80 5.25 -18.61 6.01
C ASN A 80 4.57 -17.50 6.84
N ILE A 81 4.52 -16.27 6.29
CA ILE A 81 3.88 -15.15 6.98
C ILE A 81 2.37 -15.35 7.06
N ASN A 82 1.73 -15.81 5.99
CA ASN A 82 0.30 -16.15 6.01
C ASN A 82 0.00 -17.29 7.00
N ALA A 83 0.87 -18.29 7.10
CA ALA A 83 0.73 -19.36 8.09
C ALA A 83 0.88 -18.82 9.52
N GLU A 84 1.84 -17.94 9.78
CA GLU A 84 2.06 -17.32 11.08
C GLU A 84 0.89 -16.41 11.49
N VAL A 85 0.39 -15.61 10.54
CA VAL A 85 -0.80 -14.77 10.71
C VAL A 85 -2.03 -15.60 11.02
N ASN A 86 -2.28 -16.67 10.25
CA ASN A 86 -3.43 -17.56 10.48
C ASN A 86 -3.30 -18.30 11.83
N ALA A 87 -2.09 -18.69 12.22
CA ALA A 87 -1.84 -19.31 13.52
C ALA A 87 -2.08 -18.32 14.67
N ALA A 88 -1.64 -17.06 14.52
CA ALA A 88 -1.88 -16.00 15.49
C ALA A 88 -3.38 -15.67 15.60
N GLU A 89 -4.07 -15.52 14.47
CA GLU A 89 -5.51 -15.31 14.41
C GLU A 89 -6.27 -16.45 15.12
N LYS A 90 -5.93 -17.70 14.81
CA LYS A 90 -6.52 -18.86 15.48
C LYS A 90 -6.25 -18.85 16.98
N LYS A 91 -5.02 -18.54 17.42
CA LYS A 91 -4.65 -18.48 18.84
C LYS A 91 -5.50 -17.45 19.58
N TYR A 92 -5.59 -16.23 19.06
CA TYR A 92 -6.32 -15.14 19.71
C TYR A 92 -7.84 -15.35 19.66
N SER A 93 -8.35 -15.88 18.55
CA SER A 93 -9.76 -16.25 18.43
C SER A 93 -10.13 -17.36 19.43
N ASN A 94 -9.31 -18.41 19.57
CA ASN A 94 -9.51 -19.47 20.54
C ASN A 94 -9.47 -18.95 21.98
N GLU A 95 -8.53 -18.07 22.33
CA GLU A 95 -8.44 -17.46 23.67
C GLU A 95 -9.67 -16.60 23.98
N ALA A 96 -10.16 -15.80 23.02
CA ALA A 96 -11.39 -15.03 23.19
C ALA A 96 -12.62 -15.95 23.35
N CYS A 97 -12.70 -17.01 22.54
CA CYS A 97 -13.75 -18.02 22.59
C CYS A 97 -13.75 -18.76 23.93
N LYS A 98 -12.57 -19.07 24.48
CA LYS A 98 -12.39 -19.64 25.82
C LYS A 98 -12.95 -18.74 26.91
N VAL A 99 -12.68 -17.44 26.86
CA VAL A 99 -13.22 -16.47 27.82
C VAL A 99 -14.75 -16.40 27.70
N LEU A 100 -15.28 -16.39 26.47
CA LEU A 100 -16.72 -16.41 26.24
C LEU A 100 -17.36 -17.68 26.82
N LEU A 101 -16.76 -18.86 26.57
CA LEU A 101 -17.24 -20.15 27.07
C LEU A 101 -17.19 -20.28 28.59
N LYS A 102 -16.33 -19.52 29.29
CA LYS A 102 -16.37 -19.44 30.76
C LYS A 102 -17.68 -18.78 31.25
N SER A 103 -18.27 -17.89 30.46
CA SER A 103 -19.43 -17.07 30.86
C SER A 103 -20.76 -17.46 30.20
N CYS A 104 -20.74 -18.33 29.19
CA CYS A 104 -21.95 -18.74 28.46
C CYS A 104 -22.18 -20.27 28.49
N ASP A 105 -23.43 -20.68 28.32
CA ASP A 105 -23.86 -22.07 28.13
C ASP A 105 -24.97 -22.15 27.07
N ASN A 106 -25.16 -23.28 26.42
CA ASN A 106 -26.23 -23.50 25.44
C ASN A 106 -27.57 -23.89 26.07
N ASN A 107 -27.62 -24.11 27.38
CA ASN A 107 -28.87 -24.43 28.07
C ASN A 107 -29.77 -23.17 28.22
N PRO A 108 -30.97 -23.13 27.61
CA PRO A 108 -31.87 -21.99 27.74
C PRO A 108 -32.51 -21.89 29.13
N ASP A 109 -32.58 -22.99 29.89
CA ASP A 109 -33.18 -23.00 31.21
C ASP A 109 -32.22 -22.44 32.26
N PHE A 110 -32.64 -21.35 32.89
CA PHE A 110 -31.95 -20.78 34.04
C PHE A 110 -32.42 -21.53 35.30
N SER A 111 -31.77 -22.65 35.63
CA SER A 111 -32.09 -23.40 36.84
C SER A 111 -31.60 -22.64 38.09
N PHE A 112 -32.51 -21.92 38.75
CA PHE A 112 -32.26 -21.02 39.88
C PHE A 112 -31.89 -21.71 41.21
N PHE A 113 -31.67 -23.03 41.25
CA PHE A 113 -31.50 -23.77 42.50
C PHE A 113 -30.03 -23.97 42.88
N ALA A 114 -29.37 -22.91 43.36
CA ALA A 114 -28.39 -22.98 44.45
C ALA A 114 -27.95 -21.58 44.91
N GLN A 115 -28.30 -21.26 46.15
CA GLN A 115 -27.89 -20.12 46.98
C GLN A 115 -26.45 -19.61 46.73
N ALA A 116 -26.28 -18.30 46.56
CA ALA A 116 -25.14 -17.56 47.12
C ALA A 116 -25.49 -16.07 47.32
N PRO A 117 -25.03 -15.45 48.43
CA PRO A 117 -25.50 -14.15 48.88
C PRO A 117 -24.84 -12.98 48.15
N ALA A 118 -25.59 -11.88 48.08
CA ALA A 118 -25.12 -10.58 47.64
C ALA A 118 -24.02 -10.05 48.57
N ALA A 119 -22.78 -10.03 48.08
CA ALA A 119 -21.75 -9.03 48.44
C ALA A 119 -20.46 -9.33 47.65
N LEU A 120 -20.15 -8.50 46.65
CA LEU A 120 -18.78 -8.38 46.16
C LEU A 120 -18.53 -6.92 45.77
N SER A 121 -17.78 -6.21 46.60
CA SER A 121 -17.26 -4.87 46.33
C SER A 121 -16.15 -4.96 45.27
N VAL A 122 -16.33 -4.25 44.15
CA VAL A 122 -15.31 -4.08 43.09
C VAL A 122 -14.25 -3.07 43.55
N PRO A 123 -12.93 -3.33 43.42
CA PRO A 123 -11.90 -2.33 43.67
C PRO A 123 -11.77 -1.37 42.47
N ASN A 124 -11.62 -0.07 42.74
CA ASN A 124 -11.36 0.97 41.74
C ASN A 124 -10.13 0.66 40.87
N ILE A 125 -10.28 0.76 39.55
CA ILE A 125 -9.20 0.65 38.56
C ILE A 125 -8.51 2.03 38.42
N PRO A 126 -7.17 2.13 38.55
CA PRO A 126 -6.45 3.38 38.28
C PRO A 126 -6.30 3.65 36.77
N ASN A 127 -6.37 4.92 36.38
CA ASN A 127 -6.08 5.40 35.01
C ASN A 127 -4.69 4.95 34.53
N ILE A 128 -4.60 4.42 33.32
CA ILE A 128 -3.33 4.06 32.66
C ILE A 128 -2.97 5.11 31.59
N PRO A 129 -1.71 5.58 31.51
CA PRO A 129 -1.25 6.55 30.52
C PRO A 129 -0.99 5.93 29.13
N ASN A 130 -1.09 6.77 28.09
CA ASN A 130 -0.80 6.46 26.67
C ASN A 130 0.66 6.06 26.41
N ILE A 131 0.89 4.96 25.68
CA ILE A 131 2.10 4.72 24.85
C ILE A 131 1.75 3.88 23.59
N PRO A 132 2.32 4.20 22.40
CA PRO A 132 2.28 3.38 21.19
C PRO A 132 3.46 2.39 21.10
N ASN A 133 3.15 1.11 20.92
CA ASN A 133 3.84 0.07 20.13
C ASN A 133 3.18 -1.27 20.46
N ILE A 134 2.86 -2.03 19.40
CA ILE A 134 2.15 -3.33 19.32
C ILE A 134 1.70 -3.89 20.70
N PRO A 135 0.39 -3.86 21.02
CA PRO A 135 -0.08 -4.25 22.34
C PRO A 135 0.24 -5.72 22.64
N ASN A 136 1.00 -5.96 23.70
CA ASN A 136 0.76 -7.15 24.51
C ASN A 136 -0.74 -7.10 24.85
N ILE A 137 -1.47 -8.15 24.48
CA ILE A 137 -2.86 -8.28 24.91
C ILE A 137 -2.84 -8.12 26.43
N PRO A 138 -3.59 -7.16 27.00
CA PRO A 138 -3.71 -7.08 28.43
C PRO A 138 -4.17 -8.45 28.90
N ASP A 139 -3.43 -9.08 29.82
CA ASP A 139 -3.90 -10.26 30.51
C ASP A 139 -5.31 -9.93 30.98
N ILE A 140 -6.30 -10.60 30.38
CA ILE A 140 -7.70 -10.42 30.75
C ILE A 140 -7.70 -10.75 32.24
N PRO A 141 -8.11 -9.81 33.12
CA PRO A 141 -8.09 -10.04 34.55
C PRO A 141 -8.79 -11.37 34.77
N ASP A 142 -8.07 -12.36 35.30
CA ASP A 142 -8.68 -13.62 35.70
C ASP A 142 -9.76 -13.23 36.69
N ILE A 143 -11.03 -13.24 36.24
CA ILE A 143 -12.17 -12.95 37.10
C ILE A 143 -12.12 -14.05 38.15
N PRO A 144 -11.68 -13.73 39.38
CA PRO A 144 -11.11 -14.73 40.25
C PRO A 144 -12.23 -15.63 40.74
N GLY A 145 -12.27 -16.88 40.30
CA GLY A 145 -12.86 -18.04 40.99
C GLY A 145 -14.35 -18.04 41.39
N VAL A 146 -15.07 -16.92 41.35
CA VAL A 146 -16.42 -16.77 41.91
C VAL A 146 -17.48 -17.49 41.05
N LEU A 147 -17.16 -17.85 39.81
CA LEU A 147 -18.09 -18.54 38.89
C LEU A 147 -17.96 -20.08 38.87
N LYS A 148 -17.07 -20.68 39.68
CA LYS A 148 -17.03 -22.16 39.81
C LYS A 148 -18.21 -22.65 40.63
N GLY A 149 -19.37 -22.78 39.98
CA GLY A 149 -20.61 -23.31 40.56
C GLY A 149 -21.85 -22.44 40.34
N LEU A 150 -21.72 -21.23 39.79
CA LEU A 150 -22.86 -20.37 39.48
C LEU A 150 -23.46 -20.72 38.10
N PRO A 151 -24.80 -20.66 37.95
CA PRO A 151 -25.44 -20.79 36.65
C PRO A 151 -24.94 -19.69 35.71
N ARG A 152 -24.44 -20.10 34.53
CA ARG A 152 -23.91 -19.18 33.52
C ARG A 152 -25.05 -18.29 32.99
N PRO A 153 -24.95 -16.96 33.10
CA PRO A 153 -26.06 -16.05 32.83
C PRO A 153 -26.31 -15.82 31.33
N MET A 154 -25.37 -16.21 30.47
CA MET A 154 -25.44 -15.99 29.03
C MET A 154 -25.71 -17.28 28.26
N LEU A 155 -26.46 -17.16 27.17
CA LEU A 155 -26.63 -18.19 26.16
C LEU A 155 -25.54 -18.02 25.09
N CYS A 156 -24.72 -19.04 24.85
CA CYS A 156 -23.66 -18.94 23.84
C CYS A 156 -24.26 -18.73 22.44
N GLY A 157 -23.75 -17.76 21.69
CA GLY A 157 -24.11 -17.58 20.29
C GLY A 157 -23.67 -18.76 19.43
N ASN A 158 -24.45 -19.06 18.39
CA ASN A 158 -24.18 -20.13 17.41
C ASN A 158 -24.01 -21.54 18.01
N GLY A 159 -24.44 -21.78 19.25
CA GLY A 159 -24.37 -23.12 19.85
C GLY A 159 -22.96 -23.58 20.20
N ILE A 160 -22.01 -22.65 20.38
CA ILE A 160 -20.60 -23.01 20.55
C ILE A 160 -20.38 -23.73 21.88
N THR A 161 -19.66 -24.84 21.84
CA THR A 161 -19.38 -25.72 23.00
C THR A 161 -17.90 -25.89 23.27
N SER A 162 -17.04 -25.63 22.29
CA SER A 162 -15.59 -25.83 22.37
C SER A 162 -14.83 -24.65 21.78
N GLU A 163 -13.64 -24.38 22.32
CA GLU A 163 -12.75 -23.30 21.89
C GLU A 163 -12.39 -23.42 20.39
N ASP A 164 -12.28 -24.64 19.87
CA ASP A 164 -11.89 -24.92 18.46
C ASP A 164 -12.96 -24.54 17.41
N GLN A 165 -14.18 -24.22 17.84
CA GLN A 165 -15.25 -23.79 16.93
C GLN A 165 -15.14 -22.30 16.52
N CYS A 166 -14.12 -21.61 17.03
CA CYS A 166 -13.80 -20.22 16.71
C CYS A 166 -12.46 -20.13 15.94
N PRO A 167 -12.35 -20.64 14.69
CA PRO A 167 -11.08 -20.69 13.96
C PRO A 167 -10.54 -19.31 13.54
N ASP A 168 -11.40 -18.30 13.43
CA ASP A 168 -11.08 -16.97 12.90
C ASP A 168 -11.85 -15.86 13.62
N PHE A 169 -11.44 -14.61 13.41
CA PHE A 169 -12.09 -13.47 14.06
C PHE A 169 -13.55 -13.26 13.61
N GLU A 170 -13.93 -13.75 12.43
CA GLU A 170 -15.28 -13.57 11.89
C GLU A 170 -16.29 -14.48 12.59
N THR A 171 -15.96 -15.77 12.73
CA THR A 171 -16.73 -16.77 13.48
C THR A 171 -16.84 -16.38 14.95
N MET A 172 -15.75 -15.91 15.57
CA MET A 172 -15.77 -15.37 16.93
C MET A 172 -16.67 -14.12 17.03
N ALA A 173 -16.56 -13.16 16.12
CA ALA A 173 -17.41 -11.97 16.15
C ALA A 173 -18.89 -12.31 15.94
N SER A 174 -19.19 -13.27 15.06
CA SER A 174 -20.54 -13.80 14.83
C SER A 174 -21.09 -14.46 16.10
N ALA A 175 -20.30 -15.31 16.75
CA ALA A 175 -20.62 -15.91 18.04
C ALA A 175 -20.96 -14.86 19.09
N MET A 176 -20.12 -13.85 19.26
CA MET A 176 -20.31 -12.79 20.25
C MET A 176 -21.58 -11.96 19.98
N ARG A 177 -21.89 -11.67 18.72
CA ARG A 177 -23.13 -10.98 18.34
C ARG A 177 -24.37 -11.85 18.55
N ALA A 178 -24.25 -13.16 18.37
CA ALA A 178 -25.32 -14.12 18.59
C ALA A 178 -25.51 -14.48 20.08
N THR A 179 -24.53 -14.21 20.94
CA THR A 179 -24.66 -14.39 22.39
C THR A 179 -25.77 -13.50 22.94
N ARG A 180 -26.59 -14.08 23.82
CA ARG A 180 -27.75 -13.43 24.44
C ARG A 180 -27.69 -13.61 25.95
N VAL A 181 -28.23 -12.67 26.71
CA VAL A 181 -28.45 -12.86 28.14
C VAL A 181 -29.73 -13.67 28.32
N LYS A 182 -29.72 -14.68 29.21
CA LYS A 182 -30.89 -15.51 29.46
C LYS A 182 -32.00 -14.69 30.12
N ALA A 183 -33.25 -14.87 29.67
CA ALA A 183 -34.41 -14.16 30.22
C ALA A 183 -34.58 -14.35 31.73
N GLY A 184 -34.24 -15.55 32.24
CA GLY A 184 -34.33 -15.89 33.67
C GLY A 184 -33.36 -15.13 34.58
N ALA A 185 -32.34 -14.47 34.02
CA ALA A 185 -31.38 -13.69 34.80
C ALA A 185 -31.95 -12.33 35.25
N MET A 186 -33.08 -11.86 34.68
CA MET A 186 -33.70 -10.55 34.96
C MET A 186 -32.75 -9.35 34.84
N MET A 187 -31.68 -9.47 34.04
CA MET A 187 -30.69 -8.41 33.83
C MET A 187 -31.06 -7.46 32.68
N CYS A 188 -31.92 -7.92 31.78
CA CYS A 188 -32.35 -7.17 30.59
C CYS A 188 -33.36 -6.07 30.92
N PRO A 189 -33.44 -5.00 30.10
CA PRO A 189 -34.34 -3.88 30.34
C PRO A 189 -35.83 -4.28 30.26
N VAL A 190 -36.15 -5.30 29.45
CA VAL A 190 -37.49 -5.87 29.35
C VAL A 190 -37.55 -7.16 30.16
N VAL A 191 -38.49 -7.23 31.12
CA VAL A 191 -38.64 -8.38 32.01
C VAL A 191 -39.11 -9.60 31.21
N GLY A 192 -38.37 -10.69 31.27
CA GLY A 192 -38.74 -11.97 30.65
C GLY A 192 -38.30 -12.14 29.19
N GLU A 193 -37.63 -11.14 28.60
CA GLU A 193 -37.03 -11.27 27.26
C GLU A 193 -35.51 -11.44 27.34
N SER A 194 -34.94 -12.15 26.37
CA SER A 194 -33.49 -12.23 26.19
C SER A 194 -32.99 -11.00 25.44
N CYS A 195 -32.00 -10.30 25.99
CA CYS A 195 -31.37 -9.14 25.34
C CYS A 195 -29.99 -9.49 24.78
N THR A 196 -29.53 -8.66 23.86
CA THR A 196 -28.20 -8.82 23.25
C THR A 196 -27.09 -8.35 24.21
N LEU A 197 -25.86 -8.83 24.00
CA LEU A 197 -24.71 -8.38 24.79
C LEU A 197 -24.51 -6.86 24.69
N LEU A 198 -24.74 -6.29 23.50
CA LEU A 198 -24.63 -4.85 23.24
C LEU A 198 -25.67 -4.05 24.03
N GLU A 199 -26.90 -4.54 24.04
CA GLU A 199 -27.99 -3.90 24.76
C GLU A 199 -27.80 -3.98 26.27
N CYS A 200 -27.31 -5.12 26.77
CA CYS A 200 -26.95 -5.26 28.17
C CYS A 200 -25.82 -4.31 28.59
N ALA A 201 -24.75 -4.20 27.79
CA ALA A 201 -23.67 -3.28 28.13
C ALA A 201 -24.12 -1.81 28.22
N ALA A 202 -25.14 -1.41 27.44
CA ALA A 202 -25.71 -0.08 27.50
C ALA A 202 -26.66 0.09 28.71
N ASN A 203 -27.59 -0.86 28.90
CA ASN A 203 -28.80 -0.64 29.70
C ASN A 203 -29.18 -1.80 30.64
N CYS A 204 -28.24 -2.67 31.02
CA CYS A 204 -28.51 -3.72 32.00
C CYS A 204 -28.82 -3.15 33.40
N THR A 205 -29.71 -3.83 34.13
CA THR A 205 -30.17 -3.44 35.47
C THR A 205 -29.13 -3.71 36.57
N GLN A 206 -28.22 -4.66 36.36
CA GLN A 206 -27.12 -4.96 37.29
C GLN A 206 -25.79 -4.40 36.79
N ASP A 207 -25.09 -3.67 37.66
CA ASP A 207 -23.77 -3.08 37.37
C ASP A 207 -22.72 -4.15 37.03
N LEU A 208 -22.74 -5.29 37.72
CA LEU A 208 -21.79 -6.39 37.48
C LEU A 208 -21.97 -7.03 36.09
N ALA A 209 -23.23 -7.20 35.65
CA ALA A 209 -23.53 -7.71 34.32
C ALA A 209 -23.15 -6.69 33.24
N LYS A 210 -23.35 -5.39 33.53
CA LYS A 210 -22.97 -4.29 32.66
C LYS A 210 -21.44 -4.21 32.48
N GLU A 211 -20.68 -4.30 33.57
CA GLU A 211 -19.20 -4.30 33.54
C GLU A 211 -18.67 -5.53 32.79
N LEU A 212 -19.23 -6.72 33.04
CA LEU A 212 -18.86 -7.94 32.33
C LEU A 212 -19.17 -7.85 30.82
N ALA A 213 -20.37 -7.39 30.46
CA ALA A 213 -20.76 -7.22 29.06
C ALA A 213 -19.90 -6.15 28.36
N ALA A 214 -19.61 -5.04 29.04
CA ALA A 214 -18.72 -3.99 28.54
C ALA A 214 -17.29 -4.51 28.33
N GLY A 215 -16.74 -5.29 29.26
CA GLY A 215 -15.42 -5.91 29.13
C GLY A 215 -15.34 -6.87 27.94
N ILE A 216 -16.35 -7.73 27.76
CA ILE A 216 -16.42 -8.63 26.61
C ILE A 216 -16.52 -7.85 25.29
N LEU A 217 -17.32 -6.79 25.23
CA LEU A 217 -17.44 -5.94 24.05
C LEU A 217 -16.16 -5.15 23.76
N GLN A 218 -15.42 -4.74 24.79
CA GLN A 218 -14.13 -4.06 24.62
C GLN A 218 -13.11 -4.99 23.94
N VAL A 219 -13.02 -6.25 24.39
CA VAL A 219 -12.18 -7.27 23.76
C VAL A 219 -12.64 -7.55 22.32
N ALA A 220 -13.95 -7.65 22.09
CA ALA A 220 -14.52 -7.82 20.76
C ALA A 220 -14.18 -6.65 19.82
N ALA A 221 -14.27 -5.41 20.33
CA ALA A 221 -13.95 -4.21 19.58
C ALA A 221 -12.47 -4.18 19.18
N GLN A 222 -11.58 -4.54 20.10
CA GLN A 222 -10.15 -4.66 19.81
C GLN A 222 -9.89 -5.72 18.73
N ALA A 223 -10.49 -6.91 18.84
CA ALA A 223 -10.38 -7.96 17.83
C ALA A 223 -10.93 -7.51 16.47
N SER A 224 -12.04 -6.76 16.44
CA SER A 224 -12.63 -6.26 15.19
C SER A 224 -11.76 -5.21 14.50
N ASN A 225 -11.06 -4.35 15.25
CA ASN A 225 -10.12 -3.40 14.67
C ASN A 225 -8.90 -4.11 14.07
N VAL A 226 -8.44 -5.17 14.73
CA VAL A 226 -7.36 -6.02 14.21
C VAL A 226 -7.79 -6.75 12.95
N SER A 227 -9.00 -7.31 12.89
CA SER A 227 -9.48 -8.01 11.70
C SER A 227 -9.64 -7.06 10.50
N ILE A 228 -10.07 -5.81 10.73
CA ILE A 228 -10.10 -4.78 9.70
C ILE A 228 -8.68 -4.50 9.19
N ALA A 229 -7.71 -4.25 10.08
CA ALA A 229 -6.33 -4.04 9.68
C ALA A 229 -5.76 -5.25 8.91
N LEU A 230 -6.09 -6.46 9.35
CA LEU A 230 -5.68 -7.70 8.72
C LEU A 230 -6.30 -7.87 7.32
N SER A 231 -7.54 -7.44 7.13
CA SER A 231 -8.20 -7.46 5.81
C SER A 231 -7.51 -6.54 4.79
N TYR A 232 -6.88 -5.45 5.23
CA TYR A 232 -6.04 -4.60 4.37
C TYR A 232 -4.63 -5.16 4.18
N ALA A 233 -4.10 -5.87 5.19
CA ALA A 233 -2.78 -6.47 5.12
C ALA A 233 -2.75 -7.72 4.22
N ARG A 234 -3.77 -8.60 4.29
CA ARG A 234 -3.81 -9.86 3.52
C ARG A 234 -3.57 -9.67 2.02
N PRO A 235 -4.18 -8.68 1.32
CA PRO A 235 -3.86 -8.40 -0.07
C PRO A 235 -2.39 -8.02 -0.30
N LEU A 236 -1.74 -7.33 0.63
CA LEU A 236 -0.31 -6.96 0.54
C LEU A 236 0.62 -8.17 0.70
N LEU A 237 0.13 -9.31 1.20
CA LEU A 237 0.86 -10.56 1.25
C LEU A 237 0.78 -11.35 -0.07
N ASP A 238 0.12 -10.81 -1.10
CA ASP A 238 0.14 -11.38 -2.44
C ASP A 238 1.14 -10.60 -3.32
N CYS A 239 2.14 -11.31 -3.87
CA CYS A 239 3.07 -10.73 -4.83
C CYS A 239 2.35 -10.02 -5.98
N ASN A 240 1.23 -10.58 -6.45
CA ASN A 240 0.50 -9.99 -7.58
C ASN A 240 -0.02 -8.60 -7.24
N PHE A 241 -0.49 -8.38 -6.02
CA PHE A 241 -1.01 -7.09 -5.58
C PHE A 241 0.09 -6.05 -5.41
N VAL A 242 1.23 -6.43 -4.81
CA VAL A 242 2.38 -5.54 -4.65
C VAL A 242 2.93 -5.12 -6.02
N LEU A 243 3.04 -6.07 -6.94
CA LEU A 243 3.45 -5.79 -8.31
C LEU A 243 2.46 -4.86 -9.00
N ASP A 244 1.16 -5.14 -8.91
CA ASP A 244 0.11 -4.29 -9.49
C ASP A 244 0.15 -2.86 -8.94
N LYS A 245 0.39 -2.67 -7.63
CA LYS A 245 0.58 -1.34 -7.05
C LYS A 245 1.85 -0.64 -7.53
N LEU A 246 2.95 -1.36 -7.66
CA LEU A 246 4.22 -0.82 -8.14
C LEU A 246 4.13 -0.43 -9.62
N MET A 247 3.44 -1.22 -10.43
CA MET A 247 3.18 -0.89 -11.84
C MET A 247 2.11 0.18 -12.01
N GLY A 248 1.09 0.20 -11.14
CA GLY A 248 0.08 1.24 -11.10
C GLY A 248 0.66 2.62 -10.76
N ALA A 249 1.77 2.69 -10.01
CA ALA A 249 2.53 3.93 -9.83
C ALA A 249 3.20 4.43 -11.13
N MET A 250 3.31 3.57 -12.15
CA MET A 250 3.82 3.88 -13.49
C MET A 250 2.70 4.08 -14.52
N ASN A 251 1.42 4.22 -14.09
CA ASN A 251 0.26 4.24 -14.99
C ASN A 251 0.27 5.35 -16.04
N ASP A 252 1.00 6.45 -15.82
CA ASP A 252 1.20 7.49 -16.83
C ASP A 252 2.28 7.09 -17.86
N CYS A 253 2.22 5.83 -18.27
CA CYS A 253 3.10 5.21 -19.25
C CYS A 253 3.00 5.91 -20.62
N ASN A 254 1.80 6.42 -20.96
CA ASN A 254 1.59 7.25 -22.15
C ASN A 254 2.33 8.59 -22.07
N ASP A 255 2.41 9.21 -20.90
CA ASP A 255 3.11 10.48 -20.72
C ASP A 255 4.62 10.28 -20.75
N LEU A 256 5.11 9.20 -20.13
CA LEU A 256 6.53 8.82 -20.19
C LEU A 256 6.95 8.51 -21.63
N LYS A 257 6.15 7.74 -22.36
CA LYS A 257 6.39 7.43 -23.78
C LYS A 257 6.38 8.69 -24.64
N THR A 258 5.38 9.54 -24.48
CA THR A 258 5.25 10.77 -25.27
C THR A 258 6.40 11.73 -24.97
N GLY A 259 6.75 11.89 -23.69
CA GLY A 259 7.87 12.73 -23.25
C GLY A 259 9.21 12.24 -23.79
N THR A 260 9.50 10.94 -23.70
CA THR A 260 10.76 10.36 -24.22
C THR A 260 10.86 10.46 -25.74
N LEU A 261 9.75 10.26 -26.47
CA LEU A 261 9.69 10.38 -27.92
C LEU A 261 9.84 11.86 -28.36
N MET A 262 9.18 12.80 -27.70
CA MET A 262 9.36 14.24 -27.95
C MET A 262 10.80 14.70 -27.68
N LEU A 263 11.41 14.24 -26.59
CA LEU A 263 12.79 14.55 -26.25
C LEU A 263 13.79 13.97 -27.27
N GLY A 264 13.60 12.70 -27.67
CA GLY A 264 14.43 12.05 -28.68
C GLY A 264 14.32 12.71 -30.07
N THR A 265 13.10 13.00 -30.52
CA THR A 265 12.87 13.71 -31.79
C THR A 265 13.42 15.13 -31.76
N GLY A 266 13.31 15.84 -30.64
CA GLY A 266 13.89 17.17 -30.45
C GLY A 266 15.41 17.17 -30.58
N PHE A 267 16.10 16.23 -29.93
CA PHE A 267 17.56 16.09 -30.06
C PHE A 267 17.98 15.70 -31.48
N PHE A 268 17.21 14.82 -32.14
CA PHE A 268 17.47 14.44 -33.53
C PHE A 268 17.33 15.62 -34.51
N VAL A 269 16.22 16.36 -34.44
CA VAL A 269 15.99 17.54 -35.28
C VAL A 269 17.02 18.63 -34.98
N GLY A 270 17.36 18.85 -33.70
CA GLY A 270 18.42 19.76 -33.30
C GLY A 270 19.77 19.39 -33.90
N GLY A 271 20.14 18.10 -33.87
CA GLY A 271 21.35 17.57 -34.50
C GLY A 271 21.38 17.82 -36.01
N LEU A 272 20.27 17.58 -36.71
CA LEU A 272 20.15 17.87 -38.15
C LEU A 272 20.31 19.36 -38.46
N MET A 273 19.72 20.24 -37.64
CA MET A 273 19.88 21.69 -37.79
C MET A 273 21.34 22.13 -37.63
N PHE A 274 22.06 21.58 -36.64
CA PHE A 274 23.49 21.86 -36.47
C PHE A 274 24.31 21.34 -37.66
N GLY A 275 24.03 20.14 -38.16
CA GLY A 275 24.68 19.59 -39.35
C GLY A 275 24.48 20.47 -40.59
N LEU A 276 23.25 20.92 -40.85
CA LEU A 276 22.93 21.83 -41.95
C LEU A 276 23.62 23.19 -41.79
N ALA A 277 23.67 23.75 -40.58
CA ALA A 277 24.35 25.02 -40.32
C ALA A 277 25.85 24.94 -40.61
N ILE A 278 26.50 23.85 -40.17
CA ILE A 278 27.93 23.58 -40.47
C ILE A 278 28.13 23.43 -41.99
N TYR A 279 27.26 22.69 -42.67
CA TYR A 279 27.34 22.51 -44.12
C TYR A 279 27.23 23.83 -44.89
N VAL A 280 26.26 24.68 -44.54
CA VAL A 280 26.08 26.00 -45.15
C VAL A 280 27.27 26.90 -44.85
N MET A 281 27.83 26.87 -43.63
CA MET A 281 29.01 27.66 -43.26
C MET A 281 30.24 27.26 -44.11
N PHE A 282 30.51 25.96 -44.28
CA PHE A 282 31.64 25.49 -45.10
C PHE A 282 31.44 25.77 -46.60
N ARG A 283 30.25 25.51 -47.15
CA ARG A 283 29.99 25.80 -48.57
C ARG A 283 29.94 27.30 -48.87
N GLY A 284 29.43 28.08 -47.92
CA GLY A 284 29.43 29.54 -47.98
C GLY A 284 30.84 30.12 -47.99
N SER A 285 31.80 29.56 -47.22
CA SER A 285 33.18 30.04 -47.30
C SER A 285 33.83 29.87 -48.68
N CYS A 286 33.48 28.82 -49.44
CA CYS A 286 34.06 28.60 -50.77
C CYS A 286 33.51 29.52 -51.87
N ILE A 287 32.26 29.96 -51.75
CA ILE A 287 31.60 30.79 -52.78
C ILE A 287 31.98 32.27 -52.66
N TRP A 288 32.28 32.75 -51.45
CA TRP A 288 32.48 34.18 -51.17
C TRP A 288 33.95 34.62 -51.20
N VAL A 289 34.87 33.73 -51.58
CA VAL A 289 36.21 34.14 -51.99
C VAL A 289 36.08 34.81 -53.37
N THR A 290 35.71 36.09 -53.38
CA THR A 290 35.82 36.91 -54.59
C THR A 290 37.27 36.81 -55.07
N PRO A 291 37.53 36.52 -56.34
CA PRO A 291 38.85 36.72 -56.92
C PRO A 291 39.20 38.17 -56.62
N SER A 292 40.25 38.40 -55.84
CA SER A 292 40.92 39.70 -55.81
C SER A 292 41.11 40.08 -57.27
N ALA A 293 40.52 41.21 -57.67
CA ALA A 293 40.66 41.74 -59.02
C ALA A 293 42.14 41.66 -59.40
N PRO A 294 42.50 41.14 -60.59
CA PRO A 294 43.88 41.14 -61.01
C PRO A 294 44.38 42.58 -60.98
N ASP A 295 45.47 42.81 -60.25
CA ASP A 295 46.23 44.05 -60.22
C ASP A 295 46.89 44.29 -61.60
N THR A 296 46.08 44.48 -62.64
CA THR A 296 46.44 45.29 -63.80
C THR A 296 45.97 46.69 -63.40
N TRP A 297 46.83 47.65 -63.07
CA TRP A 297 47.73 48.34 -64.00
C TRP A 297 48.98 48.87 -63.29
N ALA A 298 50.09 48.16 -63.48
CA ALA A 298 51.36 48.82 -63.71
C ALA A 298 51.33 49.40 -65.13
N SER A 299 51.23 50.73 -65.28
CA SER A 299 51.82 51.49 -66.41
C SER A 299 51.48 52.99 -66.34
N LYS A 300 52.31 53.78 -65.66
CA LYS A 300 53.03 54.96 -66.16
C LYS A 300 53.59 55.78 -65.01
#